data_AF-A0A1L8CRL9-F1
#
_entry.id   AF-A0A1L8CRL9-F1
#
_cell.length_a   1.000
_cell.length_b   1.000
_cell.length_c   1.000
_cell.angle_alpha   90.00
_cell.angle_beta   90.00
_cell.angle_gamma   90.00
#
_symmetry.space_group_name_H-M   'P 1'
#
loop_
_entity.id
_entity.type
_entity.pdbx_description
1 polymer ?
#
loop_
_entity_poly.entity_id
_entity_poly.type
_entity_poly.pdbx_seq_one_letter_code
_entity_poly.pdbx_strand_id
1 'polypeptide(L)'
;MTEQDFLDLINLLDEELFKPFLNDIYKKAQEHYNKLILEGWDSDEALYDVVMKTAYLTLKDAVSIAVFLCSNIEPERPKSKEELRRLLKVIKR
;
A
#
# COMPACT_ATOMS: atom_id res chain seq x y z
N MET A 1 2.88 18.14 11.14
CA MET A 1 2.55 16.94 11.94
C MET A 1 3.48 16.94 13.13
N THR A 2 2.95 16.83 14.34
CA THR A 2 3.80 16.64 15.53
C THR A 2 4.24 15.18 15.64
N GLU A 3 5.27 14.88 16.42
CA GLU A 3 5.69 13.49 16.70
C GLU A 3 4.54 12.67 17.33
N GLN A 4 3.75 13.28 18.21
CA GLN A 4 2.58 12.64 18.81
C GLN A 4 1.50 12.31 17.77
N ASP A 5 1.20 13.23 16.84
CA ASP A 5 0.25 12.98 15.75
C ASP A 5 0.70 11.79 14.87
N PHE A 6 2.02 11.66 14.65
CA PHE A 6 2.59 10.57 13.87
C PHE A 6 2.46 9.23 14.61
N LEU A 7 2.74 9.21 15.92
CA LEU A 7 2.59 8.02 16.75
C LEU A 7 1.12 7.58 16.85
N ASP A 8 0.19 8.51 17.02
CA ASP A 8 -1.24 8.20 17.07
C ASP A 8 -1.74 7.59 15.75
N LEU A 9 -1.25 8.10 14.63
CA LEU A 9 -1.50 7.51 13.31
C LEU A 9 -0.90 6.10 13.17
N ILE A 10 0.36 5.90 13.56
CA ILE A 10 1.02 4.59 13.54
C ILE A 10 0.22 3.58 14.38
N ASN A 11 -0.31 4.01 15.52
CA ASN A 11 -1.16 3.18 16.38
C ASN A 11 -2.51 2.80 15.74
N LEU A 12 -3.01 3.60 14.79
CA LEU A 12 -4.19 3.25 14.00
C LEU A 12 -3.86 2.28 12.86
N LEU A 13 -2.61 2.26 12.39
CA LEU A 13 -2.10 1.40 11.33
C LEU A 13 -1.81 -0.02 11.87
N ASP A 14 -2.87 -0.77 12.13
CA ASP A 14 -2.80 -2.16 12.57
C ASP A 14 -2.38 -3.11 11.43
N GLU A 15 -1.72 -4.21 11.76
CA GLU A 15 -1.35 -5.27 10.81
C GLU A 15 -2.59 -5.81 10.09
N GLU A 16 -3.72 -5.91 10.78
CA GLU A 16 -5.01 -6.32 10.19
C GLU A 16 -5.52 -5.35 9.11
N LEU A 17 -5.10 -4.09 9.16
CA LEU A 17 -5.51 -3.05 8.23
C LEU A 17 -4.71 -3.14 6.93
N PHE A 18 -3.45 -3.54 7.00
CA PHE A 18 -2.59 -3.75 5.83
C PHE A 18 -2.69 -5.16 5.23
N LYS A 19 -3.05 -6.17 6.01
CA LYS A 19 -3.12 -7.56 5.56
C LYS A 19 -3.94 -7.74 4.27
N PRO A 20 -5.12 -7.08 4.08
CA PRO A 20 -5.85 -7.15 2.81
C PRO A 20 -5.11 -6.52 1.63
N PHE A 21 -4.30 -5.48 1.86
CA PHE A 21 -3.48 -4.84 0.83
C PHE A 21 -2.30 -5.71 0.44
N LEU A 22 -1.59 -6.25 1.43
CA LEU A 22 -0.47 -7.18 1.21
C LEU A 22 -0.91 -8.44 0.47
N ASN A 23 -2.08 -9.00 0.82
CA ASN A 23 -2.64 -10.16 0.13
C ASN A 23 -2.99 -9.85 -1.34
N ASP A 24 -3.52 -8.67 -1.63
CA ASP A 24 -3.84 -8.24 -2.99
C ASP A 24 -2.56 -8.03 -3.83
N ILE A 25 -1.54 -7.39 -3.25
CA ILE A 25 -0.22 -7.20 -3.89
C ILE A 25 0.43 -8.56 -4.15
N TYR A 26 0.44 -9.46 -3.18
CA TYR A 26 0.97 -10.82 -3.32
C TYR A 26 0.31 -11.57 -4.47
N LYS A 27 -1.04 -11.55 -4.52
CA LYS A 27 -1.80 -12.23 -5.58
C LYS A 27 -1.47 -11.66 -6.97
N LYS A 28 -1.43 -10.33 -7.10
CA LYS A 28 -1.09 -9.66 -8.37
C LYS A 28 0.36 -9.93 -8.79
N ALA A 29 1.29 -9.95 -7.83
CA ALA A 29 2.69 -10.26 -8.08
C ALA A 29 2.85 -11.70 -8.58
N GLN A 30 2.15 -12.65 -7.96
CA GLN A 30 2.14 -14.05 -8.38
C GLN A 30 1.53 -14.24 -9.78
N GLU A 31 0.38 -13.61 -10.05
CA GLU A 31 -0.27 -13.66 -11.37
C GLU A 31 0.63 -13.07 -12.46
N HIS A 32 1.29 -11.94 -12.17
CA HIS A 32 2.22 -11.28 -13.08
C HIS A 32 3.47 -12.13 -13.34
N TYR A 33 4.07 -12.69 -12.29
CA TYR A 33 5.21 -13.61 -12.42
C TYR A 33 4.87 -14.81 -13.33
N ASN A 34 3.77 -15.50 -13.02
CA ASN A 34 3.34 -16.67 -13.80
C ASN A 34 3.09 -16.31 -15.26
N LYS A 35 2.54 -15.12 -15.54
CA LYS A 35 2.35 -14.64 -16.91
C LYS A 35 3.68 -14.47 -17.63
N LEU A 36 4.69 -13.84 -17.01
CA LEU A 36 6.01 -13.64 -17.61
C LEU A 36 6.68 -14.98 -17.93
N ILE A 37 6.60 -15.95 -17.02
CA ILE A 37 7.12 -17.31 -17.24
C ILE A 37 6.42 -17.99 -18.43
N LEU A 38 5.09 -17.87 -18.54
CA LEU A 38 4.34 -18.40 -19.68
C LEU A 38 4.65 -17.71 -21.00
N GLU A 39 5.07 -16.44 -20.96
CA GLU A 39 5.56 -15.67 -22.12
C GLU A 39 7.01 -16.02 -22.50
N GLY A 40 7.67 -16.90 -21.74
CA GLY A 40 9.01 -17.40 -22.03
C GLY A 40 10.15 -16.53 -21.48
N TRP A 41 9.86 -15.65 -20.52
CA TRP A 41 10.90 -14.89 -19.83
C TRP A 41 11.80 -15.78 -18.99
N ASP A 42 13.06 -15.36 -18.83
CA ASP A 42 13.95 -15.96 -17.84
C ASP A 42 13.41 -15.76 -16.42
N SER A 43 13.63 -16.74 -15.55
CA SER A 43 13.12 -16.74 -14.18
C SER A 43 13.66 -15.56 -13.36
N ASP A 44 14.93 -15.20 -13.53
CA ASP A 44 15.56 -14.13 -12.77
C ASP A 44 15.10 -12.75 -13.28
N GLU A 45 14.96 -12.60 -14.60
CA GLU A 45 14.39 -11.39 -15.21
C GLU A 45 12.93 -11.18 -14.80
N ALA A 46 12.12 -12.24 -14.82
CA ALA A 46 10.73 -12.19 -14.37
C ALA A 46 10.60 -11.84 -12.88
N LEU A 47 11.48 -12.40 -12.04
CA LEU A 47 11.51 -12.09 -10.62
C LEU A 47 11.93 -10.64 -10.37
N TYR A 48 12.95 -10.15 -11.08
CA TYR A 48 13.39 -8.77 -10.99
C TYR A 48 12.27 -7.79 -11.34
N ASP A 49 11.54 -8.02 -12.45
CA ASP A 49 10.42 -7.16 -12.84
C ASP A 49 9.30 -7.15 -11.77
N VAL A 50 8.95 -8.32 -11.25
CA VAL A 50 7.95 -8.46 -10.17
C VAL A 50 8.37 -7.71 -8.91
N VAL A 51 9.64 -7.80 -8.51
CA VAL A 51 10.18 -7.08 -7.34
C VAL A 51 10.11 -5.58 -7.57
N MET A 52 10.58 -5.08 -8.72
CA MET A 52 10.58 -3.66 -9.04
C MET A 52 9.16 -3.08 -9.08
N LYS A 53 8.23 -3.80 -9.72
CA LYS A 53 6.83 -3.39 -9.83
C LYS A 53 6.13 -3.40 -8.48
N THR A 54 6.36 -4.42 -7.67
CA THR A 54 5.83 -4.51 -6.30
C THR A 54 6.35 -3.37 -5.44
N ALA A 55 7.67 -3.14 -5.44
CA ALA A 55 8.29 -2.05 -4.69
C ALA A 55 7.75 -0.68 -5.09
N TYR A 56 7.60 -0.42 -6.39
CA TYR A 56 6.99 0.82 -6.90
C TYR A 56 5.56 1.00 -6.40
N LEU A 57 4.73 -0.04 -6.49
CA LEU A 57 3.33 0.04 -6.04
C LEU A 57 3.24 0.29 -4.53
N THR A 58 4.04 -0.42 -3.72
CA THR A 58 4.10 -0.21 -2.28
C THR A 58 4.53 1.22 -1.92
N LEU A 59 5.59 1.73 -2.56
CA LEU A 59 6.06 3.10 -2.32
C LEU A 59 5.03 4.14 -2.77
N LYS A 60 4.41 3.95 -3.93
CA LYS A 60 3.36 4.84 -4.43
C LYS A 60 2.18 4.93 -3.46
N ASP A 61 1.73 3.80 -2.92
CA ASP A 61 0.62 3.78 -1.96
C ASP A 61 1.03 4.41 -0.63
N ALA A 62 2.24 4.14 -0.13
CA ALA A 62 2.78 4.78 1.07
C ALA A 62 2.89 6.30 0.92
N VAL A 63 3.38 6.79 -0.21
CA VAL A 63 3.46 8.22 -0.53
C VAL A 63 2.07 8.83 -0.63
N SER A 64 1.12 8.15 -1.27
CA SER A 64 -0.26 8.63 -1.39
C SER A 64 -0.94 8.78 -0.02
N ILE A 65 -0.74 7.81 0.86
CA ILE A 65 -1.21 7.86 2.25
C ILE A 65 -0.53 9.02 3.00
N ALA A 66 0.80 9.15 2.89
CA ALA A 66 1.55 10.22 3.54
C ALA A 66 1.11 11.61 3.07
N VAL A 67 0.94 11.82 1.76
CA VAL A 67 0.46 13.07 1.19
C VAL A 67 -0.95 13.38 1.68
N PHE A 68 -1.84 12.38 1.65
CA PHE A 68 -3.21 12.56 2.15
C PHE A 68 -3.21 13.03 3.61
N LEU A 69 -2.43 12.39 4.48
CA LEU A 69 -2.35 12.70 5.91
C LEU A 69 -1.62 14.02 6.22
N CYS A 70 -0.68 14.42 5.37
CA CYS A 70 0.09 15.67 5.49
C CYS A 70 -0.61 16.88 4.85
N SER A 71 -1.67 16.69 4.06
CA SER A 71 -2.26 17.75 3.22
C SER A 71 -2.97 18.89 3.97
N ASN A 72 -2.93 18.98 5.31
CA ASN A 72 -3.48 20.10 6.10
C ASN A 72 -4.94 20.48 5.77
N ILE A 73 -5.75 19.57 5.23
CA ILE A 73 -7.21 19.76 5.13
C ILE A 73 -7.79 19.41 6.51
N GLU A 74 -7.99 20.44 7.31
CA GLU A 74 -8.19 20.41 8.76
C GLU A 74 -9.39 19.61 9.35
N PRO A 75 -10.43 19.10 8.64
CA PRO A 75 -11.46 18.32 9.33
C PRO A 75 -11.36 16.78 9.28
N GLU A 76 -10.54 16.16 8.43
CA GLU A 76 -10.70 14.71 8.15
C GLU A 76 -9.46 13.84 8.37
N ARG A 77 -8.63 14.13 9.38
CA ARG A 77 -7.72 13.09 9.88
C ARG A 77 -8.56 11.96 10.50
N PRO A 78 -8.37 10.70 10.09
CA PRO A 78 -9.09 9.60 10.68
C PRO A 78 -8.79 9.51 12.18
N LYS A 79 -9.82 9.61 13.00
CA LYS A 79 -9.77 9.52 14.46
C LYS A 79 -10.01 8.10 14.97
N SER A 80 -10.32 7.18 14.05
CA SER A 80 -10.60 5.78 14.34
C SER A 80 -10.09 4.85 13.24
N LYS A 81 -9.90 3.57 13.58
CA LYS A 81 -9.53 2.51 12.63
C LYS A 81 -10.58 2.36 11.53
N GLU A 82 -11.87 2.54 11.83
CA GLU A 82 -12.97 2.52 10.85
C GLU A 82 -12.90 3.66 9.83
N GLU A 83 -12.57 4.88 10.26
CA GLU A 83 -12.38 6.02 9.35
C GLU A 83 -11.15 5.81 8.46
N LEU A 84 -10.07 5.30 9.04
CA LEU A 84 -8.86 4.94 8.29
C LEU A 84 -9.15 3.84 7.25
N ARG A 85 -9.93 2.82 7.59
CA ARG A 85 -10.38 1.77 6.64
C ARG A 85 -11.22 2.34 5.49
N ARG A 86 -12.09 3.32 5.74
CA ARG A 86 -12.88 3.98 4.68
C ARG A 86 -11.99 4.77 3.75
N LEU A 87 -11.03 5.50 4.29
CA LEU A 87 -10.06 6.28 3.52
C LEU A 87 -9.19 5.42 2.61
N LEU A 88 -8.63 4.32 3.14
CA LEU A 88 -7.81 3.41 2.36
C LEU A 88 -8.58 2.73 1.21
N LYS A 89 -9.91 2.56 1.33
CA LYS A 89 -10.75 2.09 0.21
C LYS A 89 -10.89 3.13 -0.90
N VAL A 90 -10.84 4.43 -0.58
CA VAL A 90 -10.89 5.51 -1.58
C VAL A 90 -9.57 5.59 -2.35
N ILE A 91 -8.44 5.46 -1.66
CA ILE A 91 -7.09 5.43 -2.28
C ILE A 91 -6.93 4.23 -3.22
N LYS A 92 -7.69 3.14 -3.00
CA LYS A 92 -7.67 1.95 -3.85
C LYS A 92 -8.33 2.14 -5.24
N ARG A 93 -8.84 3.34 -5.57
CA ARG A 93 -9.43 3.66 -6.88
C ARG A 93 -8.40 4.18 -7.88
#